data_AF-A0A1I6GXU0-F1
#
_entry.id   AF-A0A1I6GXU0-F1
#
_cell.length_a   1.000
_cell.length_b   1.000
_cell.length_c   1.000
_cell.angle_alpha   90.00
_cell.angle_beta   90.00
_cell.angle_gamma   90.00
#
_symmetry.space_group_name_H-M   'P 1'
#
loop_
_entity.id
_entity.type
_entity.pdbx_description
1 polymer ?
#
loop_
_entity_poly.entity_id
_entity_poly.type
_entity_poly.pdbx_seq_one_letter_code
_entity_poly.pdbx_strand_id
1 'polypeptide(L)'
;MNRLIVAVFLYCTLSTAALAQTDAVIREPGLEFVAETLIPGADDTMMSLCYVTENLVVFGLVLTSDVQGYALASDRCNTTYDQLYPEEKIIAAQALGLISADIKPKAGNDWKHNLGIYGLLVSGCLGLIAVIIRRIKSLLGYDLRGPMRKKAALRILSAMCHMAKCDGLVDSIELTHIRTTIRRLTGRNYPTSEIIQMVSAIDMSEGLNEHHFIAFGKGLRDREKDLMMQGILSVAIASGRLIPVEHAFATELAYGLGIPGEDFRRLLDQVLATELPV
;
A
#
# COMPACT_ATOMS: atom_id res chain seq x y z
N MET A 1 17.54 10.00 7.96
CA MET A 1 16.16 10.15 7.45
C MET A 1 15.12 9.34 8.24
N ASN A 2 15.33 8.05 8.54
CA ASN A 2 14.34 7.23 9.27
C ASN A 2 14.04 7.69 10.72
N ARG A 3 14.98 8.34 11.41
CA ARG A 3 14.76 8.81 12.80
C ARG A 3 13.92 10.09 12.88
N LEU A 4 13.90 10.90 11.82
CA LEU A 4 13.13 12.16 11.79
C LEU A 4 11.64 11.88 11.54
N ILE A 5 11.33 10.87 10.74
CA ILE A 5 9.94 10.45 10.44
C ILE A 5 9.28 9.83 11.68
N VAL A 6 10.04 9.06 12.48
CA VAL A 6 9.53 8.47 13.73
C VAL A 6 9.29 9.56 14.80
N ALA A 7 10.14 10.59 14.86
CA ALA A 7 9.98 11.69 15.81
C ALA A 7 8.74 12.56 15.48
N VAL A 8 8.46 12.81 14.19
CA VAL A 8 7.25 13.55 13.77
C VAL A 8 5.97 12.74 14.06
N PHE A 9 6.01 11.42 13.88
CA PHE A 9 4.87 10.56 14.24
C PHE A 9 4.62 10.50 15.75
N LEU A 10 5.67 10.48 16.58
CA LEU A 10 5.51 10.46 18.04
C LEU A 10 5.00 11.80 18.59
N TYR A 11 5.38 12.92 17.97
CA TYR A 11 4.93 14.26 18.38
C TYR A 11 3.44 14.49 18.07
N CYS A 12 2.93 13.91 16.98
CA CYS A 12 1.49 13.96 16.67
C CYS A 12 0.62 13.09 17.59
N THR A 13 1.17 12.08 18.26
CA THR A 13 0.40 11.18 19.14
C THR A 13 0.40 11.58 20.62
N LEU A 14 1.23 12.53 21.04
CA LEU A 14 1.44 12.87 22.47
C LEU A 14 0.99 14.29 22.85
N SER A 15 0.32 15.02 21.97
CA SER A 15 -0.06 16.41 22.23
C SER A 15 -1.50 16.72 21.85
N THR A 16 -2.46 16.01 22.44
CA THR A 16 -3.74 16.59 22.84
C THR A 16 -4.30 15.77 23.99
N ALA A 17 -4.55 16.42 25.12
CA ALA A 17 -5.39 15.86 26.16
C ALA A 17 -6.76 15.58 25.51
N ALA A 18 -7.11 14.30 25.43
CA ALA A 18 -8.42 13.86 24.99
C ALA A 18 -9.45 14.38 25.99
N LEU A 19 -10.18 15.44 25.63
CA LEU A 19 -11.53 15.60 26.12
C LEU A 19 -12.32 14.45 25.49
N ALA A 20 -12.70 13.50 26.34
CA ALA A 20 -13.50 12.35 25.97
C ALA A 20 -14.90 12.83 25.53
N GLN A 21 -15.05 13.09 24.23
CA GLN A 21 -16.34 13.31 23.58
C GLN A 21 -16.84 11.93 23.12
N THR A 22 -17.95 11.50 23.69
CA THR A 22 -18.46 10.12 23.64
C THR A 22 -19.10 9.71 22.31
N ASP A 23 -19.26 10.63 21.36
CA ASP A 23 -19.80 10.34 20.05
C ASP A 23 -18.79 10.68 18.95
N ALA A 24 -18.38 9.65 18.21
CA ALA A 24 -17.36 9.76 17.15
C ALA A 24 -17.85 10.57 15.93
N VAL A 25 -19.17 10.71 15.78
CA VAL A 25 -19.84 11.44 14.70
C VAL A 25 -21.07 12.14 15.28
N ILE A 26 -21.12 13.47 15.21
CA ILE A 26 -22.21 14.29 15.75
C ILE A 26 -22.64 15.31 14.68
N ARG A 27 -23.93 15.63 14.63
CA ARG A 27 -24.43 16.83 13.95
C ARG A 27 -24.69 17.92 14.98
N GLU A 28 -24.03 19.07 14.83
CA GLU A 28 -24.16 20.19 15.76
C GLU A 28 -24.53 21.47 14.99
N PRO A 29 -25.43 22.31 15.54
CA PRO A 29 -25.75 23.59 14.95
C PRO A 29 -24.53 24.53 15.03
N GLY A 30 -24.32 25.32 13.99
CA GLY A 30 -23.23 26.28 13.89
C GLY A 30 -23.69 27.63 13.35
N LEU A 31 -22.82 28.62 13.52
CA LEU A 31 -22.98 29.97 12.97
C LEU A 31 -21.72 30.36 12.22
N GLU A 32 -21.90 30.92 11.03
CA GLU A 32 -20.79 31.41 10.20
C GLU A 32 -21.06 32.86 9.80
N PHE A 33 -20.08 33.74 10.04
CA PHE A 33 -20.20 35.15 9.70
C PHE A 33 -20.20 35.37 8.18
N VAL A 34 -21.15 36.17 7.70
CA VAL A 34 -21.30 36.51 6.27
C VAL A 34 -20.89 37.96 6.01
N ALA A 35 -21.54 38.90 6.71
CA ALA A 35 -21.33 40.33 6.50
C ALA A 35 -21.81 41.16 7.70
N GLU A 36 -21.27 42.37 7.86
CA GLU A 36 -21.86 43.37 8.76
C GLU A 36 -23.09 44.00 8.09
N THR A 37 -24.10 44.36 8.88
CA THR A 37 -25.34 45.00 8.38
C THR A 37 -25.54 46.36 9.02
N LEU A 38 -26.40 47.18 8.42
CA LEU A 38 -26.84 48.46 9.00
C LEU A 38 -28.14 48.31 9.83
N ILE A 39 -28.46 47.09 10.27
CA ILE A 39 -29.67 46.80 11.04
C ILE A 39 -29.33 46.95 12.53
N PRO A 40 -29.93 47.91 13.26
CA PRO A 40 -29.68 48.09 14.69
C PRO A 40 -30.34 46.97 15.50
N GLY A 41 -29.60 46.43 16.46
CA GLY A 41 -30.06 45.47 17.45
C GLY A 41 -30.73 46.15 18.66
N ALA A 42 -31.06 45.35 19.69
CA ALA A 42 -31.73 45.84 20.90
C ALA A 42 -30.93 46.90 21.66
N ASP A 43 -29.60 46.85 21.58
CA ASP A 43 -28.68 47.76 22.25
C ASP A 43 -28.13 48.88 21.33
N ASP A 44 -28.81 49.15 20.19
CA ASP A 44 -28.38 50.09 19.15
C ASP A 44 -27.02 49.75 18.49
N THR A 45 -26.55 48.52 18.71
CA THR A 45 -25.37 47.94 18.07
C THR A 45 -25.76 47.34 16.72
N MET A 46 -24.91 47.54 15.71
CA MET A 46 -25.15 47.01 14.36
C MET A 46 -25.02 45.48 14.36
N MET A 47 -26.06 44.79 13.91
CA MET A 47 -26.05 43.33 13.86
C MET A 47 -25.25 42.81 12.67
N SER A 48 -24.72 41.60 12.81
CA SER A 48 -24.04 40.86 11.76
C SER A 48 -24.99 39.84 11.13
N LEU A 49 -24.89 39.68 9.81
CA LEU A 49 -25.56 38.62 9.07
C LEU A 49 -24.73 37.34 9.16
N CYS A 50 -25.38 36.26 9.58
CA CYS A 50 -24.78 34.96 9.78
C CYS A 50 -25.49 33.90 8.96
N TYR A 51 -24.78 32.89 8.49
CA TYR A 51 -25.38 31.62 8.11
C TYR A 51 -25.65 30.80 9.36
N VAL A 52 -26.83 30.19 9.41
CA VAL A 52 -27.14 29.09 10.31
C VAL A 52 -26.73 27.81 9.60
N THR A 53 -25.81 27.05 10.19
CA THR A 53 -25.27 25.83 9.58
C THR A 53 -25.56 24.61 10.42
N GLU A 54 -25.62 23.44 9.78
CA GLU A 54 -25.59 22.15 10.44
C GLU A 54 -24.24 21.50 10.15
N ASN A 55 -23.39 21.41 11.17
CA ASN A 55 -22.02 20.92 11.07
C ASN A 55 -21.98 19.42 11.35
N LEU A 56 -21.37 18.66 10.44
CA LEU A 56 -20.99 17.27 10.70
C LEU A 56 -19.61 17.25 11.36
N VAL A 57 -19.57 16.92 12.64
CA VAL A 57 -18.35 16.82 13.43
C VAL A 57 -17.96 15.35 13.55
N VAL A 58 -16.74 15.03 13.15
CA VAL A 58 -16.18 13.67 13.29
C VAL A 58 -14.87 13.77 14.05
N PHE A 59 -14.78 13.08 15.19
CA PHE A 59 -13.64 13.18 16.11
C PHE A 59 -13.26 14.63 16.50
N GLY A 60 -14.27 15.49 16.71
CA GLY A 60 -14.05 16.90 17.07
C GLY A 60 -13.64 17.82 15.91
N LEU A 61 -13.58 17.31 14.67
CA LEU A 61 -13.27 18.09 13.48
C LEU A 61 -14.53 18.27 12.62
N VAL A 62 -14.84 19.52 12.24
CA VAL A 62 -15.93 19.83 11.31
C VAL A 62 -15.54 19.36 9.92
N LEU A 63 -16.24 18.35 9.40
CA LEU A 63 -16.01 17.80 8.05
C LEU A 63 -16.91 18.40 6.99
N THR A 64 -18.13 18.78 7.34
CA THR A 64 -19.04 19.46 6.40
C THR A 64 -19.88 20.44 7.17
N SER A 65 -20.22 21.56 6.54
CA SER A 65 -21.14 22.57 7.06
C SER A 65 -22.25 22.74 6.04
N ASP A 66 -23.50 22.55 6.44
CA ASP A 66 -24.65 22.73 5.56
C ASP A 66 -25.48 23.95 5.96
N VAL A 67 -25.47 24.97 5.11
CA VAL A 67 -26.20 26.23 5.33
C VAL A 67 -27.71 25.99 5.24
N GLN A 68 -28.41 26.22 6.36
CA GLN A 68 -29.85 26.09 6.50
C GLN A 68 -30.60 27.40 6.25
N GLY A 69 -29.99 28.55 6.55
CA GLY A 69 -30.65 29.85 6.47
C GLY A 69 -29.78 31.01 6.92
N TYR A 70 -30.36 32.20 6.94
CA TYR A 70 -29.72 33.38 7.52
C TYR A 70 -30.27 33.69 8.93
N ALA A 71 -29.42 34.27 9.76
CA ALA A 71 -29.79 34.85 11.03
C ALA A 71 -29.01 36.13 11.30
N LEU A 72 -29.53 36.96 12.21
CA LEU A 72 -28.83 38.13 12.72
C LEU A 72 -28.28 37.83 14.10
N ALA A 73 -27.05 38.24 14.35
CA ALA A 73 -26.39 38.14 15.65
C ALA A 73 -25.67 39.45 15.99
N SER A 74 -25.76 39.84 17.25
CA SER A 74 -25.07 41.02 17.80
C SER A 74 -23.56 40.82 17.99
N ASP A 75 -23.06 39.59 17.96
CA ASP A 75 -21.71 39.23 18.40
C ASP A 75 -20.78 38.73 17.27
N ARG A 76 -21.10 39.08 16.01
CA ARG A 76 -20.42 38.53 14.82
C ARG A 76 -20.49 37.00 14.72
N CYS A 77 -21.61 36.41 15.13
CA CYS A 77 -21.92 34.99 14.91
C CYS A 77 -21.03 34.04 15.74
N ASN A 78 -20.55 34.49 16.91
CA ASN A 78 -19.61 33.70 17.72
C ASN A 78 -20.31 32.75 18.69
N THR A 79 -21.47 33.13 19.21
CA THR A 79 -22.18 32.36 20.25
C THR A 79 -23.55 31.90 19.78
N THR A 80 -24.50 32.82 19.63
CA THR A 80 -25.90 32.54 19.28
C THR A 80 -26.47 33.63 18.39
N TYR A 81 -27.52 33.30 17.65
CA TYR A 81 -28.26 34.29 16.87
C TYR A 81 -29.44 34.83 17.65
N ASP A 82 -29.75 36.11 17.44
CA ASP A 82 -30.86 36.81 18.09
C ASP A 82 -32.18 36.57 17.33
N GLN A 83 -32.11 36.52 15.99
CA GLN A 83 -33.29 36.36 15.14
C GLN A 83 -32.99 35.63 13.83
N LEU A 84 -33.87 34.70 13.44
CA LEU A 84 -33.86 34.11 12.09
C LEU A 84 -34.32 35.12 11.04
N TYR A 85 -33.63 35.13 9.91
CA TYR A 85 -33.83 36.11 8.86
C TYR A 85 -34.20 35.42 7.53
N PRO A 86 -35.50 35.25 7.22
CA PRO A 86 -35.95 34.55 6.03
C PRO A 86 -35.63 35.34 4.74
N GLU A 87 -35.65 34.63 3.62
CA GLU A 87 -35.31 35.15 2.28
C GLU A 87 -36.05 36.45 1.92
N GLU A 88 -37.36 36.53 2.21
CA GLU A 88 -38.16 37.72 1.93
C GLU A 88 -37.64 38.97 2.65
N LYS A 89 -37.12 38.81 3.88
CA LYS A 89 -36.53 39.93 4.63
C LYS A 89 -35.17 40.32 4.09
N ILE A 90 -34.37 39.37 3.58
CA ILE A 90 -33.10 39.68 2.92
C ILE A 90 -33.36 40.56 1.70
N ILE A 91 -34.33 40.19 0.85
CA ILE A 91 -34.68 40.96 -0.35
C ILE A 91 -35.12 42.39 0.03
N ALA A 92 -35.96 42.52 1.05
CA ALA A 92 -36.40 43.83 1.54
C ALA A 92 -35.24 44.66 2.10
N ALA A 93 -34.35 44.06 2.88
CA ALA A 93 -33.19 44.74 3.46
C ALA A 93 -32.16 45.17 2.40
N GLN A 94 -31.99 44.39 1.34
CA GLN A 94 -31.17 44.76 0.18
C GLN A 94 -31.77 45.94 -0.58
N ALA A 95 -33.10 45.96 -0.78
CA ALA A 95 -33.80 47.08 -1.42
C ALA A 95 -33.66 48.40 -0.62
N LEU A 96 -33.51 48.29 0.71
CA LEU A 96 -33.26 49.42 1.61
C LEU A 96 -31.77 49.76 1.78
N GLY A 97 -30.86 49.02 1.14
CA GLY A 97 -29.41 49.23 1.26
C GLY A 97 -28.83 48.87 2.63
N LEU A 98 -29.55 48.11 3.45
CA LEU A 98 -29.11 47.68 4.79
C LEU A 98 -28.15 46.48 4.74
N ILE A 99 -28.20 45.73 3.64
CA ILE A 99 -27.39 44.54 3.36
C ILE A 99 -26.86 44.64 1.93
N SER A 100 -25.63 44.19 1.68
CA SER A 100 -25.04 44.20 0.33
C SER A 100 -25.87 43.41 -0.68
N ALA A 101 -26.00 43.96 -1.90
CA ALA A 101 -26.67 43.31 -3.02
C ALA A 101 -25.91 42.08 -3.55
N ASP A 102 -24.64 41.91 -3.20
CA ASP A 102 -23.83 40.76 -3.60
C ASP A 102 -24.21 39.46 -2.85
N ILE A 103 -24.99 39.58 -1.78
CA ILE A 103 -25.44 38.43 -0.97
C ILE A 103 -26.63 37.75 -1.66
N LYS A 104 -26.55 36.43 -1.83
CA LYS A 104 -27.65 35.66 -2.45
C LYS A 104 -28.87 35.66 -1.51
N PRO A 105 -30.07 36.04 -1.97
CA PRO A 105 -31.28 36.06 -1.14
C PRO A 105 -31.61 34.70 -0.51
N LYS A 106 -31.44 33.64 -1.30
CA LYS A 106 -31.54 32.26 -0.83
C LYS A 106 -30.20 31.80 -0.27
N ALA A 107 -30.17 31.51 1.03
CA ALA A 107 -29.02 30.91 1.70
C ALA A 107 -28.76 29.51 1.12
N GLY A 108 -27.49 29.16 0.92
CA GLY A 108 -27.11 27.84 0.46
C GLY A 108 -25.60 27.71 0.26
N ASN A 109 -25.13 26.47 0.28
CA ASN A 109 -23.72 26.14 0.12
C ASN A 109 -23.19 26.55 -1.26
N ASP A 110 -22.26 27.50 -1.31
CA ASP A 110 -21.54 27.84 -2.54
C ASP A 110 -20.44 26.81 -2.81
N TRP A 111 -20.13 26.57 -4.08
CA TRP A 111 -19.09 25.61 -4.47
C TRP A 111 -17.71 25.96 -3.88
N LYS A 112 -17.46 27.26 -3.62
CA LYS A 112 -16.26 27.77 -2.96
C LYS A 112 -16.16 27.33 -1.49
N HIS A 113 -17.28 27.31 -0.77
CA HIS A 113 -17.34 26.89 0.64
C HIS A 113 -17.01 25.39 0.77
N ASN A 114 -17.45 24.60 -0.21
CA ASN A 114 -17.24 23.16 -0.24
C ASN A 114 -15.83 22.73 -0.68
N LEU A 115 -15.14 23.53 -1.53
CA LEU A 115 -13.86 23.12 -2.13
C LEU A 115 -12.75 22.86 -1.10
N GLY A 116 -12.69 23.64 -0.01
CA GLY A 116 -11.64 23.53 1.00
C GLY A 116 -11.65 22.18 1.71
N ILE A 117 -12.83 21.74 2.16
CA ILE A 117 -12.93 20.52 2.95
C ILE A 117 -12.94 19.26 2.06
N TYR A 118 -13.64 19.29 0.92
CA TYR A 118 -13.59 18.17 -0.03
C TYR A 118 -12.19 17.96 -0.60
N GLY A 119 -11.41 19.03 -0.81
CA GLY A 119 -10.02 18.92 -1.26
C GLY A 119 -9.15 18.14 -0.27
N LEU A 120 -9.29 18.41 1.02
CA LEU A 120 -8.54 17.73 2.08
C LEU A 120 -8.95 16.25 2.19
N LEU A 121 -10.26 15.96 2.15
CA LEU A 121 -10.77 14.59 2.18
C LEU A 121 -10.30 13.77 0.97
N VAL A 122 -10.39 14.32 -0.24
CA VAL A 122 -9.94 13.64 -1.47
C VAL A 122 -8.44 13.35 -1.41
N SER A 123 -7.63 14.31 -0.96
CA SER A 123 -6.19 14.12 -0.79
C SER A 123 -5.87 13.00 0.22
N GLY A 124 -6.56 12.98 1.36
CA GLY A 124 -6.43 11.93 2.37
C GLY A 124 -6.79 10.54 1.82
N CYS A 125 -7.92 10.43 1.12
CA CYS A 125 -8.34 9.18 0.49
C CYS A 125 -7.35 8.68 -0.55
N LEU A 126 -6.86 9.55 -1.44
CA LEU A 126 -5.87 9.20 -2.46
C LEU A 126 -4.54 8.74 -1.83
N GLY A 127 -4.11 9.39 -0.74
CA GLY A 127 -2.94 8.98 0.03
C GLY A 127 -3.09 7.57 0.61
N LEU A 128 -4.23 7.27 1.22
CA LEU A 128 -4.55 5.93 1.74
C LEU A 128 -4.56 4.87 0.64
N ILE A 129 -5.21 5.16 -0.49
CA ILE A 129 -5.23 4.26 -1.66
C ILE A 129 -3.81 3.99 -2.16
N ALA A 130 -2.96 5.01 -2.27
CA ALA A 130 -1.57 4.85 -2.70
C ALA A 130 -0.77 3.94 -1.74
N VAL A 131 -0.98 4.07 -0.42
CA VAL A 131 -0.36 3.20 0.59
C VAL A 131 -0.85 1.76 0.45
N ILE A 132 -2.15 1.54 0.28
CA ILE A 132 -2.75 0.22 0.08
C ILE A 132 -2.17 -0.44 -1.18
N ILE A 133 -2.13 0.27 -2.31
CA ILE A 133 -1.54 -0.22 -3.56
C ILE A 133 -0.07 -0.59 -3.36
N ARG A 134 0.71 0.23 -2.65
CA ARG A 134 2.13 -0.06 -2.35
C ARG A 134 2.29 -1.33 -1.51
N ARG A 135 1.43 -1.52 -0.51
CA ARG A 135 1.41 -2.73 0.34
C ARG A 135 1.04 -3.97 -0.45
N ILE A 136 0.00 -3.89 -1.26
CA ILE A 136 -0.47 -4.98 -2.14
C ILE A 136 0.64 -5.38 -3.11
N LYS A 137 1.30 -4.41 -3.78
CA LYS A 137 2.46 -4.69 -4.65
C LYS A 137 3.61 -5.39 -3.91
N SER A 138 3.91 -4.95 -2.68
CA SER A 138 4.96 -5.54 -1.86
C SER A 138 4.66 -6.98 -1.43
N LEU A 139 3.40 -7.27 -1.09
CA LEU A 139 2.95 -8.59 -0.64
C LEU A 139 2.86 -9.57 -1.81
N LEU A 140 2.25 -9.16 -2.91
CA LEU A 140 2.06 -10.00 -4.10
C LEU A 140 3.33 -10.11 -4.97
N GLY A 141 4.41 -9.37 -4.64
CA GLY A 141 5.66 -9.46 -5.40
C GLY A 141 5.52 -9.02 -6.85
N TYR A 142 4.63 -8.05 -7.10
CA TYR A 142 4.25 -7.59 -8.44
C TYR A 142 5.35 -6.82 -9.19
N ASP A 143 6.61 -6.91 -8.76
CA ASP A 143 7.70 -6.57 -9.67
C ASP A 143 7.93 -7.74 -10.62
N LEU A 144 6.98 -7.93 -11.54
CA LEU A 144 6.99 -8.99 -12.56
C LEU A 144 8.12 -8.80 -13.58
N ARG A 145 8.75 -7.63 -13.60
CA ARG A 145 9.80 -7.24 -14.57
C ARG A 145 11.15 -6.96 -13.90
N GLY A 146 11.19 -6.67 -12.61
CA GLY A 146 12.41 -6.42 -11.87
C GLY A 146 13.15 -7.70 -11.47
N PRO A 147 14.47 -7.61 -11.22
CA PRO A 147 15.25 -8.75 -10.76
C PRO A 147 14.80 -9.18 -9.36
N MET A 148 14.70 -10.50 -9.16
CA MET A 148 14.30 -11.11 -7.89
C MET A 148 15.14 -10.58 -6.72
N ARG A 149 14.62 -10.63 -5.48
CA ARG A 149 15.39 -10.27 -4.27
C ARG A 149 16.71 -11.06 -4.20
N LYS A 150 17.84 -10.36 -4.00
CA LYS A 150 19.20 -10.96 -3.99
C LYS A 150 19.31 -12.20 -3.11
N LYS A 151 18.71 -12.17 -1.91
CA LYS A 151 18.72 -13.30 -0.96
C LYS A 151 17.94 -14.52 -1.47
N ALA A 152 16.84 -14.32 -2.19
CA ALA A 152 16.07 -15.41 -2.79
C ALA A 152 16.82 -16.02 -3.98
N ALA A 153 17.31 -15.16 -4.88
CA ALA A 153 18.08 -15.60 -6.05
C ALA A 153 19.35 -16.38 -5.66
N LEU A 154 20.09 -15.94 -4.63
CA LEU A 154 21.27 -16.65 -4.12
C LEU A 154 20.92 -18.05 -3.57
N ARG A 155 19.74 -18.21 -2.96
CA ARG A 155 19.29 -19.51 -2.47
C ARG A 155 18.89 -20.45 -3.59
N ILE A 156 18.21 -19.92 -4.61
CA ILE A 156 17.90 -20.69 -5.83
C ILE A 156 19.21 -21.14 -6.48
N LEU A 157 20.18 -20.24 -6.63
CA LEU A 157 21.50 -20.57 -7.17
C LEU A 157 22.23 -21.63 -6.33
N SER A 158 22.21 -21.49 -5.01
CA SER A 158 22.82 -22.46 -4.10
C SER A 158 22.18 -23.84 -4.23
N ALA A 159 20.84 -23.92 -4.27
CA ALA A 159 20.15 -25.19 -4.51
C ALA A 159 20.53 -25.79 -5.87
N MET A 160 20.60 -24.99 -6.93
CA MET A 160 21.03 -25.43 -8.27
C MET A 160 22.46 -25.99 -8.25
N CYS A 161 23.37 -25.36 -7.51
CA CYS A 161 24.75 -25.83 -7.36
C CYS A 161 24.82 -27.15 -6.57
N HIS A 162 23.96 -27.33 -5.56
CA HIS A 162 23.86 -28.60 -4.83
C HIS A 162 23.31 -29.72 -5.72
N MET A 163 22.30 -29.42 -6.55
CA MET A 163 21.77 -30.38 -7.52
C MET A 163 22.82 -30.82 -8.53
N ALA A 164 23.56 -29.88 -9.12
CA ALA A 164 24.62 -30.22 -10.07
C ALA A 164 25.74 -31.06 -9.44
N LYS A 165 25.99 -30.93 -8.13
CA LYS A 165 27.04 -31.69 -7.44
C LYS A 165 26.59 -33.07 -6.98
N CYS A 166 25.34 -33.48 -7.24
CA CYS A 166 24.78 -34.74 -6.73
C CYS A 166 25.52 -35.98 -7.23
N ASP A 167 26.04 -35.98 -8.46
CA ASP A 167 26.80 -37.08 -9.03
C ASP A 167 28.32 -36.99 -8.77
N GLY A 168 28.75 -35.91 -8.10
CA GLY A 168 30.14 -35.65 -7.71
C GLY A 168 31.01 -35.01 -8.79
N LEU A 169 30.50 -34.76 -10.00
CA LEU A 169 31.22 -34.11 -11.08
C LEU A 169 30.42 -32.88 -11.54
N VAL A 170 31.09 -31.75 -11.74
CA VAL A 170 30.44 -30.58 -12.33
C VAL A 170 31.26 -30.10 -13.50
N ASP A 171 30.70 -30.21 -14.69
CA ASP A 171 31.39 -29.84 -15.93
C ASP A 171 31.12 -28.39 -16.36
N SER A 172 31.84 -27.94 -17.40
CA SER A 172 31.69 -26.57 -17.91
C SER A 172 30.34 -26.29 -18.59
N ILE A 173 29.66 -27.35 -19.07
CA ILE A 173 28.36 -27.26 -19.73
C ILE A 173 27.28 -27.00 -18.67
N GLU A 174 27.30 -27.76 -17.57
CA GLU A 174 26.41 -27.59 -16.41
C GLU A 174 26.57 -26.22 -15.77
N LEU A 175 27.81 -25.76 -15.58
CA LEU A 175 28.07 -24.40 -15.06
C LEU A 175 27.49 -23.31 -15.97
N THR A 176 27.59 -23.51 -17.29
CA THR A 176 27.01 -22.60 -18.27
C THR A 176 25.49 -22.63 -18.21
N HIS A 177 24.90 -23.81 -18.06
CA HIS A 177 23.48 -24.03 -17.94
C HIS A 177 22.88 -23.44 -16.67
N ILE A 178 23.54 -23.64 -15.52
CA ILE A 178 23.15 -23.01 -14.25
C ILE A 178 23.11 -21.48 -14.42
N ARG A 179 24.13 -20.90 -15.07
CA ARG A 179 24.22 -19.46 -15.31
C ARG A 179 23.07 -18.93 -16.19
N THR A 180 22.75 -19.61 -17.28
CA THR A 180 21.65 -19.19 -18.17
C THR A 180 20.30 -19.35 -17.48
N THR A 181 20.09 -20.47 -16.79
CA THR A 181 18.84 -20.77 -16.08
C THR A 181 18.60 -19.82 -14.91
N ILE A 182 19.59 -19.54 -14.07
CA ILE A 182 19.41 -18.59 -12.95
C ILE A 182 19.11 -17.18 -13.46
N ARG A 183 19.73 -16.77 -14.57
CA ARG A 183 19.47 -15.46 -15.20
C ARG A 183 18.05 -15.38 -15.75
N ARG A 184 17.59 -16.44 -16.40
CA ARG A 184 16.21 -16.55 -16.92
C ARG A 184 15.17 -16.50 -15.81
N LEU A 185 15.38 -17.25 -14.72
CA LEU A 185 14.40 -17.38 -13.64
C LEU A 185 14.38 -16.20 -12.67
N THR A 186 15.54 -15.57 -12.42
CA THR A 186 15.67 -14.53 -11.39
C THR A 186 15.94 -13.13 -11.93
N GLY A 187 16.26 -13.00 -13.22
CA GLY A 187 16.68 -11.73 -13.82
C GLY A 187 18.05 -11.24 -13.35
N ARG A 188 18.81 -12.04 -12.58
CA ARG A 188 20.13 -11.68 -12.07
C ARG A 188 21.24 -12.38 -12.85
N ASN A 189 22.31 -11.64 -13.11
CA ASN A 189 23.50 -12.20 -13.70
C ASN A 189 24.51 -12.58 -12.61
N TYR A 190 25.03 -13.80 -12.69
CA TYR A 190 26.11 -14.29 -11.83
C TYR A 190 27.28 -14.68 -12.73
N PRO A 191 28.51 -14.19 -12.48
CA PRO A 191 29.67 -14.58 -13.27
C PRO A 191 29.98 -16.06 -13.02
N THR A 192 30.46 -16.75 -14.06
CA THR A 192 30.79 -18.19 -13.97
C THR A 192 31.78 -18.48 -12.84
N SER A 193 32.71 -17.57 -12.55
CA SER A 193 33.66 -17.69 -11.44
C SER A 193 32.99 -17.76 -10.06
N GLU A 194 31.89 -17.02 -9.83
CA GLU A 194 31.13 -17.07 -8.57
C GLU A 194 30.39 -18.40 -8.43
N ILE A 195 29.86 -18.92 -9.54
CA ILE A 195 29.20 -20.24 -9.58
C ILE A 195 30.22 -21.34 -9.29
N ILE A 196 31.40 -21.29 -9.93
CA ILE A 196 32.51 -22.23 -9.65
C ILE A 196 32.87 -22.19 -8.17
N GLN A 197 33.08 -20.99 -7.60
CA GLN A 197 33.41 -20.84 -6.20
C GLN A 197 32.33 -21.45 -5.29
N MET A 198 31.05 -21.24 -5.62
CA MET A 198 29.93 -21.80 -4.86
C MET A 198 29.93 -23.33 -4.92
N VAL A 199 30.05 -23.92 -6.12
CA VAL A 199 30.11 -25.38 -6.32
C VAL A 199 31.31 -26.00 -5.62
N SER A 200 32.49 -25.37 -5.68
CA SER A 200 33.70 -25.85 -5.02
C SER A 200 33.60 -25.80 -3.50
N ALA A 201 32.86 -24.85 -2.93
CA ALA A 201 32.68 -24.70 -1.49
C ALA A 201 31.64 -25.67 -0.89
N ILE A 202 30.80 -26.30 -1.72
CA ILE A 202 29.82 -27.28 -1.27
C ILE A 202 30.54 -28.57 -0.88
N ASP A 203 30.28 -29.08 0.32
CA ASP A 203 30.66 -30.43 0.70
C ASP A 203 29.43 -31.35 0.64
N MET A 204 29.52 -32.43 -0.13
CA MET A 204 28.47 -33.45 -0.28
C MET A 204 28.89 -34.80 0.33
N SER A 205 30.03 -34.87 1.02
CA SER A 205 30.58 -36.13 1.56
C SER A 205 29.66 -36.85 2.53
N GLU A 206 28.91 -36.10 3.36
CA GLU A 206 27.92 -36.65 4.30
C GLU A 206 26.48 -36.71 3.74
N GLY A 207 26.28 -36.25 2.50
CA GLY A 207 24.95 -36.08 1.92
C GLY A 207 24.15 -34.94 2.55
N LEU A 208 22.89 -34.79 2.12
CA LEU A 208 21.97 -33.78 2.66
C LEU A 208 20.87 -34.45 3.46
N ASN A 209 20.62 -33.94 4.68
CA ASN A 209 19.47 -34.34 5.50
C ASN A 209 18.24 -33.42 5.24
N GLU A 210 17.09 -33.82 5.78
CA GLU A 210 15.80 -33.12 5.65
C GLU A 210 15.87 -31.62 6.03
N HIS A 211 16.66 -31.27 7.05
CA HIS A 211 16.80 -29.86 7.47
C HIS A 211 17.48 -28.99 6.41
N HIS A 212 18.38 -29.55 5.60
CA HIS A 212 18.96 -28.81 4.48
C HIS A 212 17.91 -28.50 3.40
N PHE A 213 17.03 -29.45 3.08
CA PHE A 213 15.96 -29.27 2.11
C PHE A 213 14.95 -28.20 2.57
N ILE A 214 14.56 -28.21 3.84
CA ILE A 214 13.71 -27.16 4.44
C ILE A 214 14.44 -25.80 4.45
N ALA A 215 15.75 -25.78 4.68
CA ALA A 215 16.55 -24.56 4.75
C ALA A 215 16.63 -23.84 3.39
N PHE A 216 16.64 -24.57 2.26
CA PHE A 216 16.56 -23.97 0.92
C PHE A 216 15.28 -23.13 0.76
N GLY A 217 14.14 -23.64 1.22
CA GLY A 217 12.83 -22.98 1.14
C GLY A 217 12.59 -21.86 2.16
N LYS A 218 13.34 -21.83 3.26
CA LYS A 218 13.03 -20.98 4.44
C LYS A 218 13.03 -19.49 4.11
N GLY A 219 11.86 -18.86 4.00
CA GLY A 219 11.73 -17.42 3.70
C GLY A 219 11.78 -17.09 2.20
N LEU A 220 11.51 -18.10 1.37
CA LEU A 220 11.04 -17.94 0.01
C LEU A 220 9.51 -17.83 0.00
N ARG A 221 8.97 -17.02 -0.91
CA ARG A 221 7.54 -16.98 -1.25
C ARG A 221 7.18 -18.19 -2.11
N ASP A 222 5.90 -18.54 -2.21
CA ASP A 222 5.47 -19.72 -2.97
C ASP A 222 5.96 -19.68 -4.43
N ARG A 223 5.81 -18.53 -5.10
CA ARG A 223 6.38 -18.32 -6.44
C ARG A 223 7.91 -18.48 -6.49
N GLU A 224 8.63 -18.06 -5.45
CA GLU A 224 10.09 -18.22 -5.40
C GLU A 224 10.48 -19.70 -5.20
N LYS A 225 9.63 -20.50 -4.52
CA LYS A 225 9.80 -21.95 -4.40
C LYS A 225 9.53 -22.67 -5.73
N ASP A 226 8.50 -22.25 -6.47
CA ASP A 226 8.24 -22.77 -7.81
C ASP A 226 9.43 -22.53 -8.75
N LEU A 227 9.97 -21.31 -8.74
CA LEU A 227 11.16 -20.96 -9.54
C LEU A 227 12.40 -21.72 -9.08
N MET A 228 12.56 -21.98 -7.78
CA MET A 228 13.61 -22.87 -7.29
C MET A 228 13.47 -24.26 -7.91
N MET A 229 12.28 -24.85 -7.81
CA MET A 229 12.01 -26.19 -8.33
C MET A 229 12.22 -26.26 -9.85
N GLN A 230 11.78 -25.25 -10.62
CA GLN A 230 12.07 -25.16 -12.06
C GLN A 230 13.56 -25.12 -12.36
N GLY A 231 14.34 -24.35 -11.59
CA GLY A 231 15.78 -24.27 -11.76
C GLY A 231 16.48 -25.60 -11.51
N ILE A 232 16.01 -26.33 -10.49
CA ILE A 232 16.56 -27.64 -10.11
C ILE A 232 16.27 -28.69 -11.17
N LEU A 233 15.01 -28.78 -11.62
CA LEU A 233 14.62 -29.71 -12.69
C LEU A 233 15.31 -29.38 -14.02
N SER A 234 15.49 -28.09 -14.34
CA SER A 234 16.22 -27.66 -15.55
C SER A 234 17.69 -28.09 -15.53
N VAL A 235 18.35 -28.03 -14.36
CA VAL A 235 19.73 -28.51 -14.20
C VAL A 235 19.79 -30.03 -14.28
N ALA A 236 18.89 -30.74 -13.60
CA ALA A 236 18.88 -32.20 -13.55
C ALA A 236 18.58 -32.87 -14.90
N ILE A 237 17.91 -32.18 -15.82
CA ILE A 237 17.57 -32.69 -17.15
C ILE A 237 18.58 -32.20 -18.21
N ALA A 238 19.51 -31.32 -17.85
CA ALA A 238 20.45 -30.71 -18.79
C ALA A 238 21.32 -31.74 -19.54
N SER A 239 21.63 -32.86 -18.88
CA SER A 239 22.38 -33.99 -19.45
C SER A 239 21.55 -34.90 -20.36
N GLY A 240 20.25 -34.61 -20.54
CA GLY A 240 19.31 -35.37 -21.36
C GLY A 240 18.73 -36.62 -20.68
N ARG A 241 19.17 -36.94 -19.45
CA ARG A 241 18.63 -38.03 -18.64
C ARG A 241 18.71 -37.70 -17.16
N LEU A 242 17.60 -37.84 -16.46
CA LEU A 242 17.56 -37.75 -15.01
C LEU A 242 18.11 -39.04 -14.37
N ILE A 243 19.20 -38.94 -13.61
CA ILE A 243 19.76 -40.09 -12.88
C ILE A 243 19.06 -40.27 -11.51
N PRO A 244 19.10 -41.46 -10.89
CA PRO A 244 18.37 -41.72 -9.64
C PRO A 244 18.71 -40.78 -8.48
N VAL A 245 19.96 -40.33 -8.39
CA VAL A 245 20.43 -39.43 -7.31
C VAL A 245 19.82 -38.04 -7.47
N GLU A 246 19.77 -37.50 -8.69
CA GLU A 246 19.12 -36.21 -9.00
C GLU A 246 17.61 -36.28 -8.79
N HIS A 247 16.98 -37.39 -9.20
CA HIS A 247 15.55 -37.61 -8.95
C HIS A 247 15.24 -37.62 -7.45
N ALA A 248 16.07 -38.31 -6.65
CA ALA A 248 15.93 -38.32 -5.20
C ALA A 248 16.09 -36.91 -4.63
N PHE A 249 17.11 -36.15 -5.05
CA PHE A 249 17.31 -34.77 -4.63
C PHE A 249 16.10 -33.88 -4.97
N ALA A 250 15.59 -33.94 -6.20
CA ALA A 250 14.42 -33.16 -6.63
C ALA A 250 13.18 -33.49 -5.78
N THR A 251 12.99 -34.77 -5.47
CA THR A 251 11.86 -35.26 -4.67
C THR A 251 11.95 -34.78 -3.22
N GLU A 252 13.10 -34.94 -2.58
CA GLU A 252 13.35 -34.48 -1.20
C GLU A 252 13.26 -32.96 -1.09
N LEU A 253 13.74 -32.24 -2.11
CA LEU A 253 13.56 -30.79 -2.16
C LEU A 253 12.09 -30.41 -2.30
N ALA A 254 11.32 -31.08 -3.16
CA ALA A 254 9.89 -30.81 -3.30
C ALA A 254 9.15 -31.00 -1.96
N TYR A 255 9.51 -32.05 -1.22
CA TYR A 255 9.02 -32.27 0.14
C TYR A 255 9.42 -31.13 1.09
N GLY A 256 10.72 -30.77 1.12
CA GLY A 256 11.23 -29.69 1.97
C GLY A 256 10.68 -28.29 1.65
N LEU A 257 10.26 -28.06 0.41
CA LEU A 257 9.58 -26.82 -0.01
C LEU A 257 8.08 -26.81 0.32
N GLY A 258 7.50 -27.99 0.59
CA GLY A 258 6.06 -28.19 0.76
C GLY A 258 5.29 -28.11 -0.55
N ILE A 259 5.89 -28.58 -1.65
CA ILE A 259 5.26 -28.58 -2.98
C ILE A 259 4.44 -29.88 -3.14
N PRO A 260 3.11 -29.79 -3.40
CA PRO A 260 2.28 -30.94 -3.69
C PRO A 260 2.76 -31.71 -4.92
N GLY A 261 2.54 -33.03 -4.96
CA GLY A 261 2.97 -33.87 -6.08
C GLY A 261 2.33 -33.50 -7.44
N GLU A 262 1.15 -32.89 -7.45
CA GLU A 262 0.53 -32.34 -8.67
C GLU A 262 1.32 -31.13 -9.20
N ASP A 263 1.67 -30.19 -8.32
CA ASP A 263 2.47 -29.02 -8.67
C ASP A 263 3.87 -29.43 -9.15
N PHE A 264 4.48 -30.44 -8.52
CA PHE A 264 5.75 -31.00 -8.97
C PHE A 264 5.71 -31.53 -10.42
N ARG A 265 4.68 -32.31 -10.77
CA ARG A 265 4.49 -32.81 -12.14
C ARG A 265 4.28 -31.68 -13.13
N ARG A 266 3.45 -30.69 -12.79
CA ARG A 266 3.24 -29.49 -13.63
C ARG A 266 4.55 -28.76 -13.91
N LEU A 267 5.41 -28.59 -12.89
CA LEU A 267 6.70 -27.92 -13.05
C LEU A 267 7.68 -28.74 -13.90
N LEU A 268 7.65 -30.07 -13.77
CA LEU A 268 8.43 -30.97 -14.62
C LEU A 268 8.01 -30.86 -16.10
N ASP A 269 6.70 -30.92 -16.39
CA ASP A 269 6.18 -30.78 -17.74
C ASP A 269 6.56 -29.43 -18.37
N GLN A 270 6.52 -28.35 -17.57
CA GLN A 270 6.92 -27.02 -18.00
C GLN A 270 8.41 -26.94 -18.36
N VAL A 271 9.27 -27.57 -17.56
CA VAL A 271 10.71 -27.61 -17.81
C VAL A 271 11.01 -28.45 -19.05
N LEU A 272 10.39 -29.62 -19.19
CA LEU A 272 10.55 -30.47 -20.39
C LEU A 272 10.18 -29.72 -21.67
N ALA A 273 9.06 -28.99 -21.66
CA ALA A 273 8.66 -28.17 -22.80
C ALA A 273 9.63 -27.01 -23.12
N THR A 274 10.42 -26.56 -22.13
CA THR A 274 11.38 -25.46 -22.29
C THR A 274 12.75 -25.95 -22.77
N GLU A 275 13.22 -27.08 -22.23
CA GLU A 275 14.58 -27.59 -22.45
C GLU A 275 14.67 -28.59 -23.62
N LEU A 276 13.56 -29.23 -24.01
CA LEU A 276 13.47 -30.18 -25.13
C LEU A 276 12.43 -29.71 -26.16
N PRO A 277 12.67 -28.61 -26.91
CA PRO A 277 11.81 -28.24 -28.01
C PRO A 277 11.89 -29.33 -29.09
N VAL A 278 10.74 -29.94 -29.41
CA VAL A 278 10.56 -30.88 -30.53
C VAL A 278 10.95 -30.21 -31.84
#